data_AF-A0AA96XBU5-F1
#
_entry.id   AF-A0AA96XBU5-F1
#
_cell.length_a   1.000
_cell.length_b   1.000
_cell.length_c   1.000
_cell.angle_alpha   90.00
_cell.angle_beta   90.00
_cell.angle_gamma   90.00
#
_symmetry.space_group_name_H-M   'P 1'
#
loop_
_entity.id
_entity.type
_entity.pdbx_description
1 polymer ?
#
loop_
_entity_poly.entity_id
_entity_poly.type
_entity_poly.pdbx_seq_one_letter_code
_entity_poly.pdbx_strand_id
1 'polypeptide(L)' 'MARRARLPKVVQAFIPEHQGTMTIAYFHHQALQRAQQDQTIIVNDEDFRYDGPAPQSRENRAFDVG' A
#
# COMPACT_ATOMS: atom_id res chain seq x y z
N MET A 1 0.58 14.96 5.87
CA MET A 1 1.25 15.54 7.05
C MET A 1 2.66 16.09 6.76
N ALA A 2 3.49 15.38 6.00
CA ALA A 2 4.88 15.76 5.70
C ALA A 2 5.11 17.21 5.22
N ARG A 3 4.27 17.71 4.30
CA ARG A 3 4.33 19.09 3.78
C ARG A 3 4.12 20.14 4.87
N ARG A 4 3.23 19.89 5.82
CA ARG A 4 2.95 20.79 6.96
C ARG A 4 4.11 20.82 7.96
N ALA A 5 4.86 19.73 8.06
CA ALA A 5 6.06 19.60 8.89
C ALA A 5 7.34 20.16 8.24
N ARG A 6 7.25 20.73 7.02
CA ARG A 6 8.39 21.30 6.26
C ARG A 6 9.57 20.34 6.08
N LEU A 7 9.29 19.04 5.96
CA LEU A 7 10.33 18.03 5.70
C LEU A 7 11.01 18.25 4.33
N PRO A 8 12.26 17.83 4.14
CA PRO A 8 12.92 17.86 2.83
C PRO A 8 12.09 17.14 1.75
N LYS A 9 12.15 17.60 0.49
CA LYS A 9 11.36 17.04 -0.62
C LYS A 9 11.56 15.53 -0.79
N VAL A 10 12.78 15.03 -0.59
CA VAL A 10 13.10 13.60 -0.65
C VAL A 10 12.31 12.79 0.40
N VAL A 11 12.16 13.32 1.61
CA VAL A 11 11.38 12.68 2.69
C VAL A 11 9.89 12.74 2.39
N GLN A 12 9.42 13.85 1.80
CA GLN A 12 8.01 13.99 1.39
C GLN A 12 7.63 12.99 0.29
N ALA A 13 8.54 12.74 -0.67
CA ALA A 13 8.34 11.78 -1.75
C ALA A 13 8.44 10.33 -1.25
N PHE A 14 9.35 10.06 -0.30
CA PHE A 14 9.52 8.74 0.30
C PHE A 14 8.29 8.25 1.06
N ILE A 15 7.58 9.12 1.79
CA ILE A 15 6.46 8.70 2.65
C ILE A 15 5.35 7.94 1.89
N PRO A 16 4.83 8.43 0.75
CA PRO A 16 3.88 7.66 -0.05
C PRO A 16 4.54 6.54 -0.88
N GLU A 17 5.78 6.72 -1.34
CA GLU A 17 6.46 5.73 -2.19
C GLU A 17 6.94 4.48 -1.42
N HIS A 18 7.25 4.60 -0.13
CA HIS A 18 7.78 3.50 0.68
C HIS A 18 6.83 2.30 0.76
N GLN A 19 5.52 2.54 0.70
CA GLN A 19 4.53 1.45 0.67
C GLN A 19 4.04 1.13 -0.74
N GLY A 20 4.39 1.97 -1.73
CA GLY A 20 4.00 1.81 -3.13
C GLY A 20 2.54 1.43 -3.30
N THR A 21 2.32 0.39 -4.10
CA THR A 21 1.02 -0.26 -4.31
C THR A 21 0.93 -1.60 -3.58
N MET A 22 1.64 -1.76 -2.46
CA MET A 22 1.67 -3.02 -1.73
C MET A 22 0.27 -3.41 -1.25
N THR A 23 -0.01 -4.71 -1.26
CA THR A 23 -1.24 -5.26 -0.68
C THR A 23 -1.13 -5.36 0.84
N ILE A 24 -2.19 -4.99 1.55
CA ILE A 24 -2.36 -5.20 2.98
C ILE A 24 -2.73 -6.67 3.23
N ALA A 25 -1.76 -7.55 3.02
CA ALA A 25 -1.95 -8.99 2.81
C ALA A 25 -2.69 -9.70 3.94
N TYR A 26 -2.46 -9.31 5.20
CA TYR A 26 -3.14 -9.91 6.35
C TYR A 26 -4.67 -9.73 6.27
N PHE A 27 -5.13 -8.50 6.02
CA PHE A 27 -6.56 -8.20 5.95
C PHE A 27 -7.19 -8.70 4.65
N HIS A 28 -6.44 -8.71 3.55
CA HIS A 28 -6.89 -9.31 2.29
C HIS A 28 -7.14 -10.81 2.46
N HIS A 29 -6.19 -11.53 3.06
CA HIS A 29 -6.34 -12.96 3.35
C HIS A 29 -7.51 -13.23 4.30
N GLN A 30 -7.68 -12.39 5.33
CA GLN A 30 -8.82 -12.51 6.24
C GLN A 30 -10.16 -12.28 5.51
N ALA A 31 -10.23 -11.35 4.56
CA ALA A 31 -11.43 -11.10 3.76
C ALA A 31 -11.75 -12.28 2.84
N LEU A 32 -10.73 -12.86 2.18
CA LEU A 32 -10.88 -14.06 1.36
C LEU A 32 -11.40 -15.25 2.17
N GLN A 33 -10.89 -15.48 3.38
CA GLN A 33 -11.39 -16.54 4.26
C GLN A 33 -12.87 -16.35 4.62
N ARG A 34 -13.31 -15.11 4.86
CA ARG A 34 -14.71 -14.80 5.13
C ARG A 34 -15.60 -15.04 3.91
N ALA A 35 -15.13 -14.66 2.72
CA ALA A 35 -15.85 -14.91 1.47
C ALA A 35 -15.99 -16.41 1.13
N GLN A 36 -15.09 -17.26 1.61
CA GLN A 36 -15.24 -18.72 1.52
C GLN A 36 -16.38 -19.25 2.39
N GLN A 37 -16.67 -18.58 3.51
CA GLN A 37 -17.74 -18.96 4.45
C GLN A 37 -19.08 -18.34 4.08
N ASP A 38 -19.06 -17.17 3.43
CA ASP A 38 -20.24 -16.41 3.00
C ASP A 38 -20.05 -15.90 1.57
N GLN A 39 -20.74 -16.54 0.64
CA GLN A 39 -20.68 -16.23 -0.80
C GLN A 39 -21.29 -14.86 -1.15
N THR A 40 -21.96 -14.19 -0.21
CA THR A 40 -22.46 -12.82 -0.42
C THR A 40 -21.36 -11.76 -0.27
N ILE A 41 -20.22 -12.13 0.31
CA ILE A 41 -19.06 -11.25 0.45
C ILE A 41 -18.26 -11.26 -0.84
N ILE A 42 -18.20 -10.11 -1.51
CA ILE A 42 -17.34 -9.88 -2.68
C ILE A 42 -16.08 -9.16 -2.20
N VAL A 43 -14.91 -9.77 -2.40
CA VAL A 43 -13.62 -9.18 -2.08
C VAL A 43 -13.09 -8.49 -3.33
N ASN A 44 -12.86 -7.18 -3.23
CA ASN A 44 -12.18 -6.40 -4.27
C ASN A 44 -10.71 -6.19 -3.85
N ASP A 45 -9.77 -6.67 -4.65
CA ASP A 45 -8.34 -6.58 -4.35
C ASP A 45 -7.83 -5.14 -4.20
N GLU A 46 -8.45 -4.20 -4.92
CA GLU A 46 -8.08 -2.78 -4.85
C GLU A 46 -8.35 -2.16 -3.47
N ASP A 47 -9.35 -2.68 -2.73
CA ASP A 47 -9.67 -2.19 -1.38
C ASP A 47 -8.56 -2.53 -0.37
N PHE A 48 -7.63 -3.42 -0.75
CA PHE A 48 -6.51 -3.86 0.07
C PHE A 48 -5.17 -3.39 -0.46
N ARG A 49 -5.13 -2.43 -1.39
CA ARG A 49 -3.88 -1.84 -1.88
C ARG A 49 -3.71 -0.44 -1.34
N TYR A 50 -2.46 -0.03 -1.16
CA TYR A 50 -2.16 1.38 -0.93
C TYR A 50 -2.33 2.18 -2.23
N ASP A 51 -2.93 3.38 -2.13
CA ASP A 51 -3.11 4.34 -3.25
C ASP A 51 -1.77 4.90 -3.79
N GLY A 52 -0.67 4.64 -3.08
CA GLY A 52 0.62 5.28 -3.32
C GLY A 52 1.15 4.99 -4.73
N PRO A 53 1.80 5.98 -5.39
CA PRO A 53 2.49 5.69 -6.63
C PRO A 53 3.61 4.67 -6.35
N ALA A 54 3.82 3.74 -7.28
CA ALA A 54 4.97 2.85 -7.23
C ALA A 54 6.28 3.67 -7.10
N PRO A 55 7.31 3.16 -6.40
CA PRO A 55 8.57 3.87 -6.18
C PRO A 55 9.15 4.40 -7.49
N GLN A 56 9.43 5.70 -7.55
CA GLN A 56 9.87 6.36 -8.79
C GLN A 56 11.41 6.44 -8.91
N SER A 57 12.14 6.10 -7.84
CA SER A 57 13.61 6.12 -7.79
C SER A 57 14.20 4.74 -7.46
N ARG A 58 15.45 4.49 -7.89
CA ARG A 58 16.17 3.24 -7.57
C ARG A 58 16.41 3.04 -6.07
N GLU A 59 16.59 4.12 -5.31
CA GLU A 59 16.74 4.06 -3.85
C GLU A 59 15.42 3.71 -3.16
N ASN A 60 14.28 4.19 -3.66
CA ASN A 60 12.97 3.90 -3.09
C ASN A 60 12.48 2.49 -3.46
N ARG A 61 12.93 1.94 -4.60
CA ARG A 61 12.62 0.58 -5.04
C ARG A 61 13.23 -0.50 -4.15
N ALA A 62 14.33 -0.22 -3.44
CA ALA A 62 14.98 -1.17 -2.54
C ALA A 62 14.14 -1.49 -1.29
N PHE A 63 13.11 -0.69 -0.99
CA PHE A 63 12.15 -0.92 0.09
C PHE A 63 10.85 -1.59 -0.37
N ASP A 64 10.65 -1.70 -1.69
CA ASP A 64 9.47 -2.30 -2.35
C ASP A 64 9.75 -3.76 -2.76
N VAL A 65 10.38 -4.52 -1.88
CA VAL A 65 10.61 -5.95 -2.11
C VAL A 65 9.35 -6.69 -1.67
N GLY A 66 8.41 -6.82 -2.61
CA GLY A 66 7.40 -7.87 -2.61
C GLY A 66 8.01 -9.24 -2.90
#